data_AF-A0A7C0UY24-F1
#
_entry.id   AF-A0A7C0UY24-F1
#
_cell.length_a   1.000
_cell.length_b   1.000
_cell.length_c   1.000
_cell.angle_alpha   90.00
_cell.angle_beta   90.00
_cell.angle_gamma   90.00
#
_symmetry.space_group_name_H-M   'P 1'
#
loop_
_entity.id
_entity.type
_entity.pdbx_description
1 polymer ?
#
loop_
_entity_poly.entity_id
_entity_poly.type
_entity_poly.pdbx_seq_one_letter_code
_entity_poly.pdbx_strand_id
1 'polypeptide(L)'
;MKEKRSEEYEVLEEVFDRSTLMTIYDFLNKGVIDEIHGVVKAGKESRIYWAKDKAGNELAVKIYLTVSAEFKRGKLPYIEADPRFKRIKRDTRSLVFAWAQKEFKNLEQAYAAKVRVPKPVAVKNNVLVMEFIGKNGVNAPSLKDVSPRNPTRIYRILLTYLKRLYRKAGLVHGDLSEYNIMVWRGLPVLFDVSQAVPLEHPMADMLLRRDLRNINRYFSKLGVEVLPEDELYRRITG
;
A
#
# COMPACT_ATOMS: atom_id res chain seq x y z
N MET A 1 29.62 -24.89 -9.48
CA MET A 1 29.86 -24.44 -8.10
C MET A 1 28.49 -24.13 -7.50
N LYS A 2 28.00 -24.89 -6.51
CA LYS A 2 26.73 -24.54 -5.84
C LYS A 2 27.00 -23.28 -5.03
N GLU A 3 26.49 -22.14 -5.46
CA GLU A 3 26.46 -20.95 -4.60
C GLU A 3 25.80 -21.33 -3.28
N LYS A 4 26.50 -21.04 -2.18
CA LYS A 4 25.99 -21.25 -0.83
C LYS A 4 24.81 -20.30 -0.68
N ARG A 5 23.58 -20.84 -0.58
CA ARG A 5 22.37 -20.04 -0.38
C ARG A 5 22.51 -19.24 0.91
N SER A 6 22.12 -17.97 0.91
CA SER A 6 22.22 -17.13 2.11
C SER A 6 21.22 -17.58 3.19
N GLU A 7 21.52 -17.30 4.45
CA GLU A 7 20.63 -17.57 5.59
C GLU A 7 19.23 -16.96 5.40
N GLU A 8 19.14 -15.84 4.68
CA GLU A 8 17.88 -15.17 4.35
C GLU A 8 16.98 -16.05 3.45
N TYR A 9 17.57 -16.82 2.52
CA TYR A 9 16.80 -17.76 1.70
C TYR A 9 16.26 -18.94 2.51
N GLU A 10 17.04 -19.46 3.45
CA GLU A 10 16.60 -20.56 4.33
C GLU A 10 15.38 -20.12 5.15
N VAL A 11 15.42 -18.91 5.72
CA VAL A 11 14.29 -18.30 6.44
C VAL A 11 13.06 -18.15 5.52
N LEU A 12 13.24 -17.71 4.27
CA LEU A 12 12.12 -17.62 3.33
C LEU A 12 11.51 -19.00 3.04
N GLU A 13 12.35 -20.03 2.85
CA GLU A 13 11.92 -21.39 2.56
C GLU A 13 11.16 -22.05 3.73
N GLU A 14 11.52 -21.73 4.98
CA GLU A 14 10.78 -22.17 6.17
C GLU A 14 9.42 -21.48 6.33
N VAL A 15 9.33 -20.22 5.88
CA VAL A 15 8.20 -19.34 6.20
C VAL A 15 7.10 -19.36 5.14
N PHE A 16 7.44 -19.69 3.88
CA PHE A 16 6.52 -19.55 2.75
C PHE A 16 6.31 -20.85 1.98
N ASP A 17 5.12 -20.96 1.37
CA ASP A 17 4.81 -22.07 0.50
C ASP A 17 5.63 -22.07 -0.80
N ARG A 18 5.70 -23.24 -1.45
CA ARG A 18 6.41 -23.42 -2.72
C ARG A 18 5.96 -22.44 -3.80
N SER A 19 4.68 -22.08 -3.86
CA SER A 19 4.15 -21.16 -4.87
C SER A 19 4.73 -19.74 -4.70
N THR A 20 4.81 -19.28 -3.47
CA THR A 20 5.36 -17.97 -3.11
C THR A 20 6.85 -17.95 -3.40
N LEU A 21 7.59 -18.98 -3.00
CA LEU A 21 9.02 -19.12 -3.28
C LEU A 21 9.34 -19.10 -4.78
N MET A 22 8.58 -19.85 -5.59
CA MET A 22 8.74 -19.83 -7.05
C MET A 22 8.44 -18.46 -7.66
N THR A 23 7.59 -17.65 -7.02
CA THR A 23 7.31 -16.28 -7.45
C THR A 23 8.49 -15.36 -7.14
N ILE A 24 9.08 -15.50 -5.97
CA ILE A 24 10.29 -14.77 -5.56
C ILE A 24 11.46 -15.13 -6.49
N TYR A 25 11.70 -16.41 -6.74
CA TYR A 25 12.73 -16.87 -7.66
C TYR A 25 12.52 -16.36 -9.09
N ASP A 26 11.28 -16.24 -9.55
CA ASP A 26 10.99 -15.62 -10.86
C ASP A 26 11.38 -14.14 -10.90
N PHE A 27 11.17 -13.38 -9.82
CA PHE A 27 11.60 -11.98 -9.75
C PHE A 27 13.11 -11.82 -9.70
N LEU A 28 13.82 -12.71 -8.99
CA LEU A 28 15.28 -12.76 -8.96
C LEU A 28 15.84 -13.07 -10.35
N ASN A 29 15.34 -14.13 -10.99
CA ASN A 29 15.79 -14.55 -12.32
C ASN A 29 15.55 -13.47 -13.39
N LYS A 30 14.47 -12.70 -13.27
CA LYS A 30 14.15 -11.58 -14.18
C LYS A 30 14.92 -10.30 -13.85
N GLY A 31 15.67 -10.27 -12.75
CA GLY A 31 16.39 -9.08 -12.29
C GLY A 31 15.48 -7.95 -11.79
N VAL A 32 14.22 -8.27 -11.44
CA VAL A 32 13.32 -7.33 -10.75
C VAL A 32 13.83 -7.07 -9.33
N ILE A 33 14.35 -8.12 -8.71
CA ILE A 33 15.05 -8.09 -7.43
C ILE A 33 16.44 -8.69 -7.67
N ASP A 34 17.46 -8.15 -7.01
CA ASP A 34 18.82 -8.67 -7.02
C ASP A 34 19.15 -9.36 -5.69
N GLU A 35 18.89 -8.64 -4.59
CA GLU A 35 19.07 -9.15 -3.23
C GLU A 35 17.80 -8.94 -2.39
N ILE A 36 17.42 -9.94 -1.60
CA ILE A 36 16.34 -9.87 -0.60
C ILE A 36 16.97 -10.01 0.77
N HIS A 37 16.70 -9.04 1.62
CA HIS A 37 17.17 -8.96 2.98
C HIS A 37 16.05 -9.31 3.99
N GLY A 38 16.33 -9.13 5.28
CA GLY A 38 15.43 -9.42 6.38
C GLY A 38 14.04 -8.74 6.35
N VAL A 39 13.16 -9.23 7.22
CA VAL A 39 11.80 -8.73 7.38
C VAL A 39 11.82 -7.32 7.98
N VAL A 40 11.20 -6.38 7.29
CA VAL A 40 11.04 -5.00 7.77
C VAL A 40 9.77 -4.86 8.60
N LYS A 41 8.69 -5.55 8.21
CA LYS A 41 7.41 -5.50 8.92
C LYS A 41 6.68 -6.82 8.79
N ALA A 42 6.27 -7.39 9.92
CA ALA A 42 5.39 -8.55 9.98
C ALA A 42 4.00 -8.11 10.44
N GLY A 43 2.98 -8.46 9.67
CA GLY A 43 1.58 -8.29 10.04
C GLY A 43 0.80 -9.59 9.86
N LYS A 44 -0.44 -9.61 10.37
CA LYS A 44 -1.34 -10.77 10.21
C LYS A 44 -1.64 -11.10 8.75
N GLU A 45 -1.55 -10.09 7.88
CA GLU A 45 -2.06 -10.12 6.51
C GLU A 45 -0.97 -10.21 5.45
N SER A 46 0.20 -9.68 5.77
CA SER A 46 1.34 -9.64 4.87
C SER A 46 2.63 -9.49 5.66
N ARG A 47 3.72 -9.90 5.04
CA ARG A 47 5.08 -9.57 5.48
C ARG A 47 5.73 -8.67 4.43
N ILE A 48 6.52 -7.70 4.88
CA ILE A 48 7.29 -6.82 4.01
C ILE A 48 8.77 -7.11 4.25
N TYR A 49 9.48 -7.44 3.18
CA TYR A 49 10.92 -7.64 3.16
C TYR A 49 11.58 -6.45 2.50
N TRP A 50 12.77 -6.10 2.99
CA TRP A 50 13.65 -5.17 2.30
C TRP A 50 14.39 -5.92 1.20
N ALA A 51 14.55 -5.29 0.05
CA ALA A 51 15.28 -5.84 -1.07
C ALA A 51 15.96 -4.71 -1.85
N LYS A 52 16.80 -5.04 -2.81
CA LYS A 52 17.30 -4.08 -3.80
C LYS A 52 17.24 -4.65 -5.22
N ASP A 53 17.20 -3.75 -6.18
CA ASP A 53 17.45 -4.09 -7.59
C ASP A 53 18.95 -4.06 -7.93
N LYS A 54 19.28 -4.42 -9.19
CA LYS A 54 20.66 -4.43 -9.71
C LYS A 54 21.34 -3.07 -9.72
N ALA A 55 20.57 -1.99 -9.65
CA ALA A 55 21.09 -0.62 -9.59
C ALA A 55 21.27 -0.14 -8.13
N GLY A 56 20.98 -1.00 -7.14
CA GLY A 56 21.07 -0.67 -5.72
C GLY A 56 19.89 0.17 -5.21
N ASN A 57 18.80 0.32 -5.97
CA ASN A 57 17.61 1.00 -5.46
C ASN A 57 16.90 0.09 -4.45
N GLU A 58 16.48 0.67 -3.33
CA GLU A 58 15.78 -0.08 -2.28
C GLU A 58 14.31 -0.36 -2.66
N LEU A 59 13.91 -1.61 -2.46
CA LEU A 59 12.60 -2.17 -2.76
C LEU A 59 11.94 -2.72 -1.49
N ALA A 60 10.61 -2.65 -1.46
CA ALA A 60 9.76 -3.35 -0.52
C ALA A 60 9.10 -4.54 -1.24
N VAL A 61 9.31 -5.75 -0.73
CA VAL A 61 8.66 -6.97 -1.22
C VAL A 61 7.54 -7.33 -0.24
N LYS A 62 6.30 -6.95 -0.58
CA LYS A 62 5.10 -7.24 0.20
C LYS A 62 4.54 -8.59 -0.24
N ILE A 63 4.61 -9.57 0.66
CA ILE A 63 4.10 -10.93 0.46
C ILE A 63 2.81 -11.06 1.26
N TYR A 64 1.68 -11.24 0.58
CA TYR A 64 0.40 -11.47 1.24
C TYR A 64 0.31 -12.91 1.74
N LEU A 65 -0.11 -13.06 2.99
CA LEU A 65 -0.25 -14.34 3.64
C LEU A 65 -1.63 -14.95 3.36
N THR A 66 -1.71 -16.27 3.51
CA THR A 66 -2.95 -17.04 3.40
C THR A 66 -3.97 -16.53 4.41
N VAL A 67 -5.20 -16.34 3.95
CA VAL A 67 -6.18 -15.51 4.65
C VAL A 67 -7.06 -16.32 5.59
N SER A 68 -7.16 -15.87 6.84
CA SER A 68 -8.13 -16.43 7.80
C SER A 68 -9.57 -16.21 7.32
N ALA A 69 -10.53 -16.99 7.84
CA ALA A 69 -11.94 -16.81 7.49
C ALA A 69 -12.44 -15.39 7.82
N GLU A 70 -11.94 -14.80 8.90
CA GLU A 70 -12.23 -13.43 9.33
C GLU A 70 -11.68 -12.40 8.34
N PHE A 71 -10.46 -12.61 7.83
CA PHE A 71 -9.87 -11.77 6.78
C PHE A 71 -10.74 -11.77 5.51
N LYS A 72 -11.23 -12.94 5.08
CA LYS A 72 -12.09 -13.04 3.89
C LYS A 72 -13.32 -12.14 4.06
N ARG A 73 -14.00 -12.22 5.21
CA ARG A 73 -15.21 -11.43 5.50
C ARG A 73 -14.95 -9.92 5.46
N GLY A 74 -13.86 -9.44 6.05
CA GLY A 74 -13.54 -8.02 6.08
C GLY A 74 -13.15 -7.42 4.73
N LYS A 75 -12.62 -8.24 3.81
CA LYS A 75 -12.04 -7.77 2.54
C LYS A 75 -12.88 -8.03 1.30
N LEU A 76 -13.75 -9.05 1.34
CA LEU A 76 -14.72 -9.34 0.28
C LEU A 76 -15.49 -8.09 -0.22
N PRO A 77 -16.00 -7.18 0.65
CA PRO A 77 -16.73 -6.00 0.20
C PRO A 77 -15.93 -5.10 -0.74
N TYR A 78 -14.61 -4.98 -0.54
CA TYR A 78 -13.74 -4.13 -1.36
C TYR A 78 -13.29 -4.78 -2.68
N ILE A 79 -13.49 -6.11 -2.86
CA ILE A 79 -13.22 -6.82 -4.12
C ILE A 79 -14.51 -7.00 -4.92
N GLU A 80 -15.59 -7.48 -4.29
CA GLU A 80 -16.77 -7.95 -5.03
C GLU A 80 -17.48 -6.83 -5.79
N ALA A 81 -17.48 -5.63 -5.22
CA ALA A 81 -18.06 -4.45 -5.85
C ALA A 81 -17.04 -3.68 -6.72
N ASP A 82 -15.78 -4.12 -6.80
CA ASP A 82 -14.80 -3.56 -7.73
C ASP A 82 -14.96 -4.19 -9.13
N PRO A 83 -15.34 -3.42 -10.17
CA PRO A 83 -15.58 -3.93 -11.51
C PRO A 83 -14.40 -4.71 -12.10
N ARG A 84 -13.17 -4.39 -11.67
CA ARG A 84 -11.92 -5.02 -12.17
C ARG A 84 -11.76 -6.48 -11.71
N PHE A 85 -12.54 -6.93 -10.72
CA PHE A 85 -12.36 -8.22 -10.04
C PHE A 85 -13.64 -9.09 -9.96
N LYS A 86 -14.73 -8.71 -10.66
CA LYS A 86 -16.03 -9.40 -10.64
C LYS A 86 -16.02 -10.90 -11.00
N ARG A 87 -15.01 -11.38 -11.72
CA ARG A 87 -14.93 -12.78 -12.23
C ARG A 87 -13.92 -13.65 -11.49
N ILE A 88 -13.44 -13.23 -10.33
CA ILE A 88 -12.42 -13.97 -9.59
C ILE A 88 -13.06 -15.12 -8.80
N LYS A 89 -12.41 -16.28 -8.84
CA LYS A 89 -12.80 -17.44 -8.04
C LYS A 89 -12.75 -17.07 -6.57
N ARG A 90 -13.78 -17.46 -5.81
CA ARG A 90 -13.91 -17.14 -4.37
C ARG A 90 -13.05 -18.02 -3.45
N ASP A 91 -12.14 -18.82 -4.01
CA ASP A 91 -11.20 -19.60 -3.20
C ASP A 91 -10.14 -18.69 -2.56
N THR A 92 -9.58 -19.15 -1.44
CA THR A 92 -8.61 -18.39 -0.63
C THR A 92 -7.45 -17.84 -1.46
N ARG A 93 -6.88 -18.67 -2.35
CA ARG A 93 -5.65 -18.35 -3.07
C ARG A 93 -5.91 -17.31 -4.15
N SER A 94 -6.99 -17.50 -4.91
CA SER A 94 -7.41 -16.54 -5.94
C SER A 94 -7.73 -15.17 -5.33
N LEU A 95 -8.36 -15.12 -4.14
CA LEU A 95 -8.64 -13.87 -3.44
C LEU A 95 -7.36 -13.17 -2.96
N VAL A 96 -6.36 -13.90 -2.46
CA VAL A 96 -5.07 -13.31 -2.07
C VAL A 96 -4.35 -12.72 -3.29
N PHE A 97 -4.35 -13.45 -4.41
CA PHE A 97 -3.71 -12.97 -5.64
C PHE A 97 -4.42 -11.73 -6.19
N ALA A 98 -5.75 -11.72 -6.14
CA ALA A 98 -6.57 -10.56 -6.48
C ALA A 98 -6.20 -9.35 -5.62
N TRP A 99 -5.97 -9.55 -4.32
CA TRP A 99 -5.63 -8.47 -3.39
C TRP A 99 -4.28 -7.84 -3.71
N ALA A 100 -3.25 -8.66 -3.98
CA ALA A 100 -1.95 -8.19 -4.43
C ALA A 100 -2.06 -7.40 -5.75
N GLN A 101 -2.80 -7.95 -6.72
CA GLN A 101 -3.03 -7.30 -8.01
C GLN A 101 -3.82 -6.00 -7.89
N LYS A 102 -4.77 -5.93 -6.95
CA LYS A 102 -5.56 -4.73 -6.65
C LYS A 102 -4.69 -3.62 -6.08
N GLU A 103 -3.86 -3.92 -5.08
CA GLU A 103 -2.93 -2.92 -4.54
C GLU A 103 -1.95 -2.43 -5.60
N PHE A 104 -1.40 -3.32 -6.43
CA PHE A 104 -0.54 -2.93 -7.55
C PHE A 104 -1.23 -1.94 -8.51
N LYS A 105 -2.44 -2.28 -9.00
CA LYS A 105 -3.20 -1.40 -9.91
C LYS A 105 -3.55 -0.07 -9.27
N ASN A 106 -3.92 -0.08 -7.99
CA ASN A 106 -4.22 1.15 -7.25
C ASN A 106 -2.96 2.04 -7.11
N LEU A 107 -1.78 1.44 -6.82
CA LEU A 107 -0.51 2.15 -6.81
C LEU A 107 -0.16 2.74 -8.19
N GLU A 108 -0.37 1.98 -9.28
CA GLU A 108 -0.13 2.47 -10.65
C GLU A 108 -0.99 3.70 -10.96
N GLN A 109 -2.30 3.63 -10.69
CA GLN A 109 -3.23 4.75 -10.91
C GLN A 109 -2.87 5.97 -10.05
N ALA A 110 -2.57 5.77 -8.76
CA ALA A 110 -2.19 6.85 -7.85
C ALA A 110 -0.86 7.50 -8.26
N TYR A 111 0.14 6.70 -8.63
CA TYR A 111 1.44 7.18 -9.09
C TYR A 111 1.32 7.97 -10.39
N ALA A 112 0.55 7.46 -11.36
CA ALA A 112 0.25 8.16 -12.63
C ALA A 112 -0.45 9.50 -12.38
N ALA A 113 -1.36 9.56 -11.41
CA ALA A 113 -2.04 10.77 -10.96
C ALA A 113 -1.15 11.77 -10.19
N LYS A 114 0.15 11.47 -10.02
CA LYS A 114 1.13 12.27 -9.26
C LYS A 114 0.75 12.40 -7.78
N VAL A 115 0.16 11.36 -7.21
CA VAL A 115 0.05 11.17 -5.76
C VAL A 115 1.34 10.52 -5.28
N ARG A 116 1.93 10.99 -4.18
CA ARG A 116 3.13 10.36 -3.64
C ARG A 116 2.75 9.08 -2.91
N VAL A 117 2.97 7.96 -3.60
CA VAL A 117 2.86 6.58 -3.12
C VAL A 117 4.19 5.85 -3.38
N PRO A 118 4.44 4.65 -2.80
CA PRO A 118 5.48 3.75 -3.27
C PRO A 118 5.32 3.49 -4.77
N LYS A 119 6.35 3.76 -5.57
CA LYS A 119 6.31 3.44 -7.00
C LYS A 119 6.13 1.92 -7.18
N PRO A 120 5.09 1.44 -7.86
CA PRO A 120 4.92 0.01 -8.12
C PRO A 120 6.00 -0.46 -9.11
N VAL A 121 6.54 -1.66 -8.89
CA VAL A 121 7.60 -2.26 -9.73
C VAL A 121 7.10 -3.51 -10.43
N ALA A 122 6.60 -4.48 -9.67
CA ALA A 122 6.06 -5.72 -10.23
C ALA A 122 5.03 -6.37 -9.29
N VAL A 123 4.15 -7.19 -9.84
CA VAL A 123 3.26 -8.06 -9.06
C VAL A 123 3.11 -9.40 -9.75
N LYS A 124 3.11 -10.48 -8.97
CA LYS A 124 2.83 -11.82 -9.45
C LYS A 124 2.30 -12.63 -8.27
N ASN A 125 1.23 -13.40 -8.48
CA ASN A 125 0.60 -14.19 -7.43
C ASN A 125 0.31 -13.33 -6.17
N ASN A 126 0.84 -13.72 -5.01
CA ASN A 126 0.71 -13.02 -3.74
C ASN A 126 1.92 -12.12 -3.41
N VAL A 127 2.78 -11.81 -4.36
CA VAL A 127 3.99 -11.00 -4.13
C VAL A 127 3.91 -9.71 -4.93
N LEU A 128 3.99 -8.58 -4.21
CA LEU A 128 4.03 -7.22 -4.73
C LEU A 128 5.41 -6.62 -4.44
N VAL A 129 6.08 -6.12 -5.48
CA VAL A 129 7.34 -5.39 -5.41
C VAL A 129 7.08 -3.91 -5.71
N MET A 130 7.55 -3.03 -4.84
CA MET A 130 7.40 -1.58 -4.95
C MET A 130 8.61 -0.85 -4.36
N GLU A 131 8.70 0.45 -4.58
CA GLU A 131 9.70 1.33 -3.96
C GLU A 131 9.70 1.19 -2.43
N PHE A 132 10.89 1.06 -1.84
CA PHE A 132 11.04 1.17 -0.39
C PHE A 132 10.99 2.64 0.04
N ILE A 133 10.10 2.96 0.99
CA ILE A 133 10.01 4.30 1.58
C ILE A 133 10.76 4.29 2.90
N GLY A 134 12.05 4.60 2.82
CA GLY A 134 12.98 4.51 3.94
C GLY A 134 14.42 4.57 3.46
N LYS A 135 15.34 4.13 4.31
CA LYS A 135 16.77 4.01 3.97
C LYS A 135 17.42 2.88 4.76
N ASN A 136 18.27 2.11 4.10
CA ASN A 136 19.07 1.02 4.67
C ASN A 136 18.20 0.02 5.45
N GLY A 137 17.06 -0.37 4.87
CA GLY A 137 16.12 -1.32 5.49
C GLY A 137 15.27 -0.75 6.64
N VAL A 138 15.43 0.53 6.99
CA VAL A 138 14.62 1.20 8.01
C VAL A 138 13.50 1.99 7.34
N ASN A 139 12.25 1.66 7.66
CA ASN A 139 11.07 2.39 7.17
C ASN A 139 11.11 3.87 7.57
N ALA A 140 10.55 4.72 6.71
CA ALA A 140 10.14 6.06 7.12
C ALA A 140 9.07 5.96 8.23
N PRO A 141 9.12 6.86 9.24
CA PRO A 141 8.12 6.86 10.30
C PRO A 141 6.74 7.22 9.75
N SER A 142 5.70 6.62 10.31
CA SER A 142 4.31 7.03 10.04
C SER A 142 3.94 8.28 10.84
N LEU A 143 2.85 8.95 10.43
CA LEU A 143 2.26 10.05 11.21
C LEU A 143 1.77 9.57 12.60
N LYS A 144 1.47 8.29 12.74
CA LYS A 144 1.18 7.68 14.04
C LYS A 144 2.41 7.64 14.95
N ASP A 145 3.58 7.34 14.39
CA ASP A 145 4.82 7.17 15.15
C ASP A 145 5.46 8.52 15.51
N VAL A 146 5.44 9.47 14.58
CA VAL A 146 6.10 10.76 14.73
C VAL A 146 5.21 11.88 14.21
N SER A 147 4.96 12.86 15.07
CA SER A 147 4.24 14.07 14.66
C SER A 147 5.07 14.88 13.63
N PRO A 148 4.45 15.37 12.55
CA PRO A 148 5.16 16.11 11.53
C PRO A 148 5.66 17.46 12.07
N ARG A 149 6.88 17.86 11.69
CA ARG A 149 7.46 19.16 12.10
C ARG A 149 6.61 20.37 11.67
N ASN A 150 5.91 20.26 10.55
CA ASN A 150 4.98 21.29 10.06
C ASN A 150 3.65 20.62 9.69
N PRO A 151 2.76 20.41 10.66
CA PRO A 151 1.48 19.72 10.45
C PRO A 151 0.62 20.40 9.39
N THR A 152 0.56 21.74 9.39
CA THR A 152 -0.20 22.54 8.42
C THR A 152 0.27 22.31 6.99
N ARG A 153 1.59 22.27 6.76
CA ARG A 153 2.16 21.97 5.44
C ARG A 153 1.82 20.56 4.99
N ILE A 154 1.98 19.57 5.87
CA ILE A 154 1.64 18.16 5.54
C ILE A 154 0.15 18.03 5.21
N TYR A 155 -0.73 18.63 6.00
CA TYR A 155 -2.17 18.64 5.77
C TYR A 155 -2.52 19.18 4.37
N ARG A 156 -1.99 20.37 4.01
CA ARG A 156 -2.23 20.97 2.68
C ARG A 156 -1.76 20.09 1.52
N ILE A 157 -0.61 19.43 1.68
CA ILE A 157 -0.09 18.49 0.67
C ILE A 157 -1.02 17.26 0.58
N LEU A 158 -1.45 16.70 1.71
CA LEU A 158 -2.39 15.57 1.73
C LEU A 158 -3.71 15.92 1.06
N LEU A 159 -4.28 17.11 1.27
CA LEU A 159 -5.49 17.54 0.56
C LEU A 159 -5.28 17.58 -0.96
N THR A 160 -4.10 18.03 -1.40
CA THR A 160 -3.72 18.01 -2.82
C THR A 160 -3.64 16.59 -3.36
N TYR A 161 -3.08 15.66 -2.58
CA TYR A 161 -3.01 14.24 -2.94
C TYR A 161 -4.39 13.60 -3.00
N LEU A 162 -5.27 13.86 -2.04
CA LEU A 162 -6.64 13.34 -2.03
C LEU A 162 -7.44 13.84 -3.22
N LYS A 163 -7.29 15.12 -3.58
CA LYS A 163 -7.90 15.69 -4.78
C LYS A 163 -7.41 15.00 -6.05
N ARG A 164 -6.11 14.72 -6.16
CA ARG A 164 -5.53 13.98 -7.30
C ARG A 164 -5.98 12.53 -7.33
N LEU A 165 -6.02 11.86 -6.18
CA LEU A 165 -6.47 10.47 -6.05
C LEU A 165 -7.92 10.35 -6.53
N TYR A 166 -8.80 11.23 -6.07
CA TYR A 166 -10.19 11.25 -6.48
C TYR A 166 -10.34 11.62 -7.96
N ARG A 167 -9.88 12.81 -8.36
CA ARG A 167 -10.22 13.40 -9.67
C ARG A 167 -9.37 12.91 -10.84
N LYS A 168 -8.15 12.46 -10.58
CA LYS A 168 -7.21 12.01 -11.63
C LYS A 168 -7.00 10.51 -11.62
N ALA A 169 -6.92 9.88 -10.45
CA ALA A 169 -6.77 8.42 -10.37
C ALA A 169 -8.12 7.69 -10.43
N GLY A 170 -9.24 8.38 -10.14
CA GLY A 170 -10.55 7.77 -10.04
C GLY A 170 -10.68 6.83 -8.83
N LEU A 171 -10.00 7.16 -7.72
CA LEU A 171 -9.91 6.30 -6.55
C LEU A 171 -10.25 7.05 -5.26
N VAL A 172 -10.82 6.30 -4.32
CA VAL A 172 -10.91 6.66 -2.89
C VAL A 172 -10.01 5.70 -2.12
N HIS A 173 -9.21 6.21 -1.17
CA HIS A 173 -8.27 5.36 -0.42
C HIS A 173 -9.00 4.32 0.43
N GLY A 174 -10.11 4.72 1.05
CA GLY A 174 -11.05 3.84 1.74
C GLY A 174 -10.57 3.28 3.07
N ASP A 175 -9.45 3.78 3.60
CA ASP A 175 -8.97 3.51 4.95
C ASP A 175 -7.96 4.54 5.47
N LEU A 176 -7.93 5.74 4.91
CA LEU A 176 -6.87 6.70 5.17
C LEU A 176 -6.89 7.19 6.63
N SER A 177 -5.72 7.18 7.27
CA SER A 177 -5.47 7.62 8.65
C SER A 177 -3.98 7.92 8.88
N GLU A 178 -3.60 8.31 10.09
CA GLU A 178 -2.21 8.52 10.48
C GLU A 178 -1.34 7.26 10.39
N TYR A 179 -1.97 6.07 10.35
CA TYR A 179 -1.28 4.78 10.29
C TYR A 179 -0.78 4.42 8.89
N ASN A 180 -1.39 4.98 7.84
CA ASN A 180 -1.04 4.69 6.44
C ASN A 180 -0.49 5.90 5.67
N ILE A 181 0.10 6.84 6.41
CA ILE A 181 0.85 7.97 5.88
C ILE A 181 2.23 7.99 6.52
N MET A 182 3.26 7.78 5.69
CA MET A 182 4.66 7.98 6.09
C MET A 182 5.09 9.43 5.87
N VAL A 183 6.07 9.90 6.64
CA VAL A 183 6.79 11.15 6.36
C VAL A 183 8.19 10.81 5.88
N TRP A 184 8.45 11.06 4.61
CA TRP A 184 9.75 10.80 4.00
C TRP A 184 10.32 12.07 3.38
N ARG A 185 11.53 12.45 3.79
CA ARG A 185 12.22 13.69 3.35
C ARG A 185 11.32 14.94 3.44
N GLY A 186 10.54 15.03 4.51
CA GLY A 186 9.64 16.16 4.79
C GLY A 186 8.34 16.19 3.98
N LEU A 187 8.04 15.14 3.21
CA LEU A 187 6.80 15.02 2.43
C LEU A 187 5.98 13.81 2.89
N PRO A 188 4.64 13.89 2.84
CA PRO A 188 3.80 12.73 3.12
C PRO A 188 3.89 11.73 1.97
N VAL A 189 3.80 10.45 2.29
CA VAL A 189 3.70 9.33 1.34
C VAL A 189 2.53 8.45 1.77
N LEU A 190 1.53 8.30 0.91
CA LEU A 190 0.40 7.41 1.15
C LEU A 190 0.83 5.98 0.82
N PHE A 191 0.48 5.02 1.65
CA PHE A 191 0.75 3.60 1.39
C PHE A 191 -0.45 2.74 1.80
N ASP A 192 -0.38 1.43 1.52
CA ASP A 192 -1.47 0.48 1.79
C ASP A 192 -2.81 0.84 1.10
N VAL A 193 -2.73 1.08 -0.21
CA VAL A 193 -3.91 1.35 -1.06
C VAL A 193 -4.66 0.07 -1.44
N SER A 194 -4.52 -0.99 -0.65
CA SER A 194 -5.13 -2.30 -0.91
C SER A 194 -6.65 -2.25 -0.78
N GLN A 195 -7.15 -1.43 0.15
CA GLN A 195 -8.58 -1.17 0.35
C GLN A 195 -9.13 -0.05 -0.53
N ALA A 196 -8.29 0.62 -1.34
CA ALA A 196 -8.75 1.69 -2.21
C ALA A 196 -9.73 1.16 -3.27
N VAL A 197 -10.79 1.93 -3.51
CA VAL A 197 -11.91 1.56 -4.39
C VAL A 197 -12.08 2.56 -5.52
N PRO A 198 -12.56 2.13 -6.70
CA PRO A 198 -12.92 3.05 -7.77
C PRO A 198 -14.17 3.86 -7.41
N LEU A 199 -14.39 4.99 -8.10
CA LEU A 199 -15.49 5.91 -7.79
C LEU A 199 -16.88 5.28 -8.01
N GLU A 200 -17.00 4.30 -8.90
CA GLU A 200 -18.25 3.58 -9.15
C GLU A 200 -18.62 2.59 -8.03
N HIS A 201 -17.73 2.37 -7.06
CA HIS A 201 -17.98 1.49 -5.95
C HIS A 201 -19.12 2.05 -5.07
N PRO A 202 -20.13 1.26 -4.68
CA PRO A 202 -21.30 1.76 -3.92
C PRO A 202 -20.96 2.48 -2.62
N MET A 203 -19.85 2.09 -2.00
CA MET A 203 -19.35 2.69 -0.75
C MET A 203 -18.38 3.86 -0.96
N ALA A 204 -18.02 4.24 -2.19
CA ALA A 204 -16.96 5.22 -2.44
C ALA A 204 -17.19 6.56 -1.73
N ASP A 205 -18.41 7.08 -1.74
CA ASP A 205 -18.78 8.33 -1.06
C ASP A 205 -18.57 8.24 0.47
N MET A 206 -19.14 7.21 1.09
CA MET A 206 -19.04 6.96 2.53
C MET A 206 -17.57 6.78 2.96
N LEU A 207 -16.80 6.04 2.18
CA LEU A 207 -15.37 5.80 2.40
C LEU A 207 -14.57 7.11 2.31
N LEU A 208 -14.86 7.97 1.32
CA LEU A 208 -14.20 9.26 1.20
C LEU A 208 -14.48 10.14 2.42
N ARG A 209 -15.74 10.24 2.85
CA ARG A 209 -16.12 11.01 4.05
C ARG A 209 -15.40 10.49 5.30
N ARG A 210 -15.28 9.17 5.45
CA ARG A 210 -14.52 8.54 6.55
C ARG A 210 -13.04 8.95 6.51
N ASP A 211 -12.41 8.85 5.35
CA ASP A 211 -11.00 9.24 5.16
C ASP A 211 -10.78 10.71 5.53
N LEU A 212 -11.65 11.61 5.04
CA LEU A 212 -11.56 13.05 5.34
C LEU A 212 -11.73 13.35 6.83
N ARG A 213 -12.68 12.66 7.49
CA ARG A 213 -12.90 12.80 8.93
C ARG A 213 -11.69 12.34 9.75
N ASN A 214 -11.09 11.21 9.38
CA ASN A 214 -9.90 10.69 10.06
C ASN A 214 -8.73 11.68 9.95
N ILE A 215 -8.46 12.19 8.74
CA ILE A 215 -7.42 13.18 8.51
C ILE A 215 -7.69 14.47 9.28
N ASN A 216 -8.90 15.02 9.20
CA ASN A 216 -9.25 16.22 9.95
C ASN A 216 -9.10 16.03 11.46
N ARG A 217 -9.53 14.89 12.00
CA ARG A 217 -9.40 14.57 13.42
C ARG A 217 -7.93 14.53 13.85
N TYR A 218 -7.06 13.89 13.07
CA TYR A 218 -5.64 13.83 13.39
C TYR A 218 -4.99 15.22 13.36
N PHE A 219 -5.19 16.00 12.30
CA PHE A 219 -4.53 17.30 12.15
C PHE A 219 -5.11 18.38 13.08
N SER A 220 -6.41 18.33 13.40
CA SER A 220 -7.01 19.24 14.39
C SER A 220 -6.40 19.06 15.78
N LYS A 221 -6.09 17.81 16.19
CA LYS A 221 -5.36 17.54 17.45
C LYS A 221 -3.94 18.12 17.48
N LEU A 222 -3.35 18.38 16.31
CA LEU A 222 -2.04 19.02 16.17
C LEU A 222 -2.14 20.55 16.04
N GLY A 223 -3.31 21.14 16.28
CA GLY A 223 -3.54 22.58 16.19
C GLY A 223 -3.65 23.11 14.76
N VAL A 224 -3.86 22.26 13.76
CA VAL A 224 -4.12 22.70 12.38
C VAL A 224 -5.56 23.16 12.24
N GLU A 225 -5.77 24.34 11.66
CA GLU A 225 -7.08 24.77 11.20
C GLU A 225 -7.54 23.88 10.03
N VAL A 226 -8.54 23.04 10.32
CA VAL A 226 -9.14 22.13 9.35
C VAL A 226 -10.47 22.69 8.85
N LEU A 227 -10.80 22.36 7.60
CA LEU A 227 -12.11 22.74 7.03
C LEU A 227 -13.22 21.80 7.54
N PRO A 228 -14.46 22.27 7.64
CA PRO A 228 -15.62 21.40 7.86
C PRO A 228 -15.68 20.27 6.83
N GLU A 229 -16.16 19.10 7.25
CA GLU A 229 -16.16 17.87 6.42
C GLU A 229 -16.85 18.09 5.05
N ASP A 230 -17.99 18.77 5.01
CA ASP A 230 -18.72 19.03 3.75
C ASP A 230 -18.03 20.04 2.83
N GLU A 231 -17.33 21.03 3.38
CA GLU A 231 -16.52 21.93 2.56
C GLU A 231 -15.31 21.19 2.00
N LEU A 232 -14.65 20.40 2.84
CA LEU A 232 -13.51 19.61 2.43
C LEU A 232 -13.90 18.60 1.34
N TYR A 233 -15.00 17.90 1.53
CA TYR A 233 -15.57 16.98 0.55
C TYR A 233 -15.75 17.68 -0.80
N ARG A 234 -16.46 18.82 -0.84
CA ARG A 234 -16.66 19.60 -2.07
C ARG A 234 -15.34 20.00 -2.73
N ARG A 235 -14.34 20.44 -1.96
CA ARG A 235 -13.02 20.80 -2.51
C ARG A 235 -12.29 19.61 -3.17
N ILE A 236 -12.48 18.41 -2.64
CA ILE A 236 -11.87 17.18 -3.16
C ILE A 236 -12.62 16.70 -4.40
N THR A 237 -13.95 16.64 -4.36
CA THR A 237 -14.76 16.09 -5.46
C THR A 237 -14.88 17.05 -6.64
N GLY A 238 -14.91 18.36 -6.38
CA GLY A 238 -15.08 19.41 -7.39
C GLY A 238 -16.51 19.92 -7.40
#